data_AF-A0A6A2Y5L5-F1
#
_entry.id   AF-A0A6A2Y5L5-F1
#
_cell.length_a   1.000
_cell.length_b   1.000
_cell.length_c   1.000
_cell.angle_alpha   90.00
_cell.angle_beta   90.00
_cell.angle_gamma   90.00
#
_symmetry.space_group_name_H-M   'P 1'
#
loop_
_entity.id
_entity.type
_entity.pdbx_description
1 polymer ?
#
loop_
_entity_poly.entity_id
_entity_poly.type
_entity_poly.pdbx_seq_one_letter_code
_entity_poly.pdbx_strand_id
1 'polypeptide(L)'
;MSYTYCVAKYGHKWAILNSLNPKYNEQYTWEVHDTATFITVGVFDNSRTGGSNGNKDMKIGKVRIRISTLETGRVYTHSYPLQVLQPSAVKKMGELHLAIRFSSTSMLNMMLQYSRPFLPKRHYKKPLTAMQQDMLRYQAVNIVAARRSEPPLKREVIEYMSDTNAHLWSMRSSKANFLRLTSVF
;
A
#
# COMPACT_ATOMS: atom_id res chain seq x y z
N MET A 1 17.74 11.87 -16.09
CA MET A 1 17.58 10.45 -15.73
C MET A 1 16.63 10.38 -14.55
N SER A 2 15.45 9.79 -14.74
CA SER A 2 14.45 9.63 -13.68
C SER A 2 14.75 8.35 -12.92
N TYR A 3 14.78 8.41 -11.58
CA TYR A 3 15.13 7.27 -10.73
C TYR A 3 13.84 6.71 -10.13
N THR A 4 13.40 5.55 -10.59
CA THR A 4 12.23 4.87 -10.02
C THR A 4 12.64 4.02 -8.83
N TYR A 5 11.95 4.17 -7.70
CA TYR A 5 12.14 3.34 -6.52
C TYR A 5 10.82 2.73 -6.06
N CYS A 6 10.91 1.55 -5.48
CA CYS A 6 9.75 0.85 -4.94
C CYS A 6 9.80 0.91 -3.40
N VAL A 7 8.64 1.01 -2.77
CA VAL A 7 8.50 0.98 -1.32
C VAL A 7 7.55 -0.13 -0.97
N ALA A 8 8.01 -1.08 -0.17
CA ALA A 8 7.19 -2.13 0.39
C ALA A 8 6.88 -1.83 1.85
N LYS A 9 5.62 -2.05 2.24
CA LYS A 9 5.13 -1.87 3.60
C LYS A 9 4.42 -3.14 4.05
N TYR A 10 4.81 -3.63 5.22
CA TYR A 10 4.14 -4.71 5.93
C TYR A 10 3.87 -4.27 7.37
N GLY A 11 2.61 -3.97 7.70
CA GLY A 11 2.26 -3.41 9.01
C GLY A 11 3.00 -2.11 9.31
N HIS A 12 3.88 -2.13 10.30
CA HIS A 12 4.75 -1.02 10.69
C HIS A 12 6.18 -1.11 10.10
N LYS A 13 6.51 -2.20 9.40
CA LYS A 13 7.82 -2.41 8.77
C LYS A 13 7.81 -1.82 7.35
N TRP A 14 8.89 -1.13 6.99
CA TRP A 14 9.08 -0.48 5.70
C TRP A 14 10.38 -0.96 5.06
N ALA A 15 10.39 -1.14 3.74
CA ALA A 15 11.61 -1.36 2.97
C ALA A 15 11.58 -0.51 1.70
N ILE A 16 12.74 0.03 1.33
CA ILE A 16 12.95 0.76 0.08
C ILE A 16 13.80 -0.11 -0.82
N LEU A 17 13.29 -0.32 -2.03
CA LEU A 17 13.94 -0.98 -3.15
C LEU A 17 14.45 0.11 -4.09
N ASN A 18 15.76 0.37 -4.07
CA ASN A 18 16.40 1.35 -4.95
C ASN A 18 17.11 0.62 -6.09
N SER A 19 16.57 0.66 -7.31
CA SER A 19 17.29 0.17 -8.48
C SER A 19 17.14 1.12 -9.65
N LEU A 20 18.26 1.31 -10.36
CA LEU A 20 18.36 2.09 -11.59
C LEU A 20 17.72 1.39 -12.79
N ASN A 21 17.45 0.10 -12.65
CA ASN A 21 16.88 -0.75 -13.69
C ASN A 21 15.62 -1.44 -13.15
N PRO A 22 14.56 -1.60 -13.97
CA PRO A 22 13.28 -2.20 -13.55
C PRO A 22 13.34 -3.70 -13.19
N LYS A 23 14.54 -4.29 -13.09
CA LYS A 23 14.76 -5.62 -12.51
C LYS A 23 15.07 -5.47 -11.01
N TYR A 24 14.03 -5.55 -10.20
CA TYR A 24 14.14 -5.60 -8.74
C TYR A 24 14.41 -7.06 -8.31
N ASN A 25 15.67 -7.46 -8.23
CA ASN A 25 16.06 -8.81 -7.79
C ASN A 25 16.31 -8.89 -6.26
N GLU A 26 15.81 -7.91 -5.50
CA GLU A 26 15.98 -7.87 -4.04
C GLU A 26 14.84 -8.64 -3.35
N GLN A 27 15.22 -9.61 -2.52
CA GLN A 27 14.28 -10.39 -1.72
C GLN A 27 14.23 -9.84 -0.29
N TYR A 28 13.03 -9.48 0.16
CA TYR A 28 12.78 -9.10 1.55
C TYR A 28 11.97 -10.18 2.26
N THR A 29 12.35 -10.47 3.50
CA THR A 29 11.62 -11.41 4.37
C THR A 29 11.17 -10.65 5.61
N TRP A 30 9.87 -10.69 5.90
CA TRP A 30 9.31 -10.14 7.13
C TRP A 30 8.62 -11.24 7.92
N GLU A 31 8.85 -11.25 9.23
CA GLU A 31 8.06 -12.06 10.15
C GLU A 31 6.60 -11.60 10.16
N VAL A 32 5.70 -12.54 9.86
CA VAL A 32 4.26 -12.30 9.81
C VAL A 32 3.67 -12.61 11.18
N HIS A 33 3.17 -11.59 11.87
CA HIS A 33 2.52 -11.75 13.17
C HIS A 33 0.99 -11.77 13.07
N ASP A 34 0.44 -11.18 12.00
CA ASP A 34 -1.00 -11.14 11.74
C ASP A 34 -1.26 -11.40 10.24
N THR A 35 -2.13 -12.38 9.97
CA THR A 35 -2.44 -12.92 8.64
C THR A 35 -3.46 -12.09 7.86
N ALA A 36 -4.24 -11.19 8.46
CA ALA A 36 -5.03 -10.23 7.66
C ALA A 36 -4.36 -8.88 7.44
N THR A 37 -3.07 -8.80 7.75
CA THR A 37 -2.26 -7.68 7.29
C THR A 37 -2.13 -7.72 5.76
N PHE A 38 -2.13 -6.54 5.15
CA PHE A 38 -1.86 -6.38 3.72
C PHE A 38 -0.38 -6.05 3.52
N ILE A 39 0.23 -6.68 2.53
CA ILE A 39 1.48 -6.20 1.96
C ILE A 39 1.12 -5.13 0.94
N THR A 40 1.67 -3.94 1.11
CA THR A 40 1.45 -2.83 0.18
C THR A 40 2.77 -2.51 -0.49
N VAL A 41 2.78 -2.51 -1.82
CA VAL A 41 3.95 -2.12 -2.62
C VAL A 41 3.58 -0.90 -3.45
N GLY A 42 4.32 0.19 -3.27
CA GLY A 42 4.16 1.43 -4.02
C GLY A 42 5.37 1.69 -4.90
N VAL A 43 5.14 2.21 -6.10
CA VAL A 43 6.21 2.60 -7.04
C VAL A 43 6.18 4.11 -7.19
N PHE A 44 7.35 4.72 -7.10
CA PHE A 44 7.54 6.17 -7.10
C PHE A 44 8.67 6.56 -8.05
N ASP A 45 8.53 7.71 -8.69
CA ASP A 45 9.61 8.34 -9.47
C ASP A 45 10.22 9.49 -8.67
N ASN A 46 11.52 9.43 -8.46
CA ASN A 46 12.31 10.46 -7.81
C ASN A 46 12.71 11.51 -8.86
N SER A 47 11.81 12.43 -9.17
CA SER A 47 12.10 13.59 -10.01
C SER A 47 12.90 14.61 -9.21
N ARG A 48 14.24 14.46 -9.16
CA ARG A 48 15.15 15.41 -8.49
C ARG A 48 15.32 16.76 -9.22
N THR A 49 14.52 17.07 -10.23
CA THR A 49 14.66 18.26 -11.07
C THR A 49 13.40 19.12 -11.06
N GLY A 50 13.52 20.34 -10.53
CA GLY A 50 12.55 21.42 -10.75
C GLY A 50 12.29 22.26 -9.50
N GLY A 51 12.93 23.43 -9.41
CA GLY A 51 12.79 24.37 -8.29
C GLY A 51 11.38 24.92 -8.11
N SER A 52 11.14 25.47 -6.90
CA SER A 52 9.97 26.25 -6.50
C SER A 52 8.63 25.48 -6.56
N ASN A 53 8.13 25.05 -5.38
CA ASN A 53 6.77 24.52 -5.12
C ASN A 53 6.40 23.05 -5.40
N GLY A 54 7.33 22.12 -5.62
CA GLY A 54 6.91 20.75 -6.00
C GLY A 54 7.86 19.61 -5.72
N ASN A 55 8.52 19.55 -4.55
CA ASN A 55 9.45 18.47 -4.18
C ASN A 55 8.72 17.16 -3.77
N LYS A 56 7.60 16.83 -4.45
CA LYS A 56 6.79 15.64 -4.17
C LYS A 56 7.15 14.55 -5.17
N ASP A 57 7.55 13.39 -4.68
CA ASP A 57 7.82 12.23 -5.55
C ASP A 57 6.56 11.86 -6.35
N MET A 58 6.73 11.65 -7.65
CA MET A 58 5.62 11.33 -8.55
C MET A 58 5.18 9.88 -8.29
N LYS A 59 3.90 9.70 -7.98
CA LYS A 59 3.32 8.41 -7.60
C LYS A 59 2.98 7.64 -8.88
N ILE A 60 3.63 6.51 -9.14
CA ILE A 60 3.42 5.66 -10.33
C ILE A 60 2.32 4.61 -10.11
N GLY A 61 2.16 4.12 -8.88
CA GLY A 61 1.08 3.20 -8.54
C GLY A 61 1.25 2.52 -7.19
N LYS A 62 0.20 1.81 -6.77
CA LYS A 62 0.17 1.03 -5.52
C LYS A 62 -0.56 -0.28 -5.73
N VAL A 63 0.04 -1.36 -5.24
CA VAL A 63 -0.53 -2.70 -5.23
C VAL A 63 -0.71 -3.13 -3.77
N ARG A 64 -1.87 -3.67 -3.45
CA ARG A 64 -2.19 -4.20 -2.10
C ARG A 64 -2.54 -5.68 -2.22
N ILE A 65 -1.79 -6.50 -1.50
CA ILE A 65 -1.92 -7.96 -1.53
C ILE A 65 -2.26 -8.41 -0.12
N ARG A 66 -3.38 -9.11 0.03
CA ARG A 66 -3.83 -9.62 1.32
C ARG A 66 -3.07 -10.92 1.60
N ILE A 67 -2.44 -11.04 2.76
CA ILE A 67 -1.69 -12.26 3.08
C ILE A 67 -2.63 -13.47 3.18
N SER A 68 -3.86 -13.26 3.64
CA SER A 68 -4.87 -14.33 3.73
C SER A 68 -5.25 -14.99 2.41
N THR A 69 -4.87 -14.43 1.25
CA THR A 69 -5.12 -15.06 -0.06
C THR A 69 -3.93 -15.86 -0.55
N LEU A 70 -2.81 -15.89 0.19
CA LEU A 70 -1.60 -16.61 -0.17
C LEU A 70 -1.57 -17.98 0.54
N GLU A 71 -1.32 -19.03 -0.23
CA GLU A 71 -1.08 -20.38 0.30
C GLU A 71 0.33 -20.50 0.88
N THR A 72 0.45 -21.24 1.98
CA THR A 72 1.73 -21.57 2.61
C THR A 72 2.58 -22.44 1.71
N GLY A 73 3.87 -22.07 1.57
CA GLY A 73 4.86 -22.83 0.79
C GLY A 73 4.82 -22.57 -0.71
N ARG A 74 3.80 -21.90 -1.23
CA ARG A 74 3.66 -21.56 -2.65
C ARG A 74 4.30 -20.22 -2.98
N VAL A 75 4.96 -20.16 -4.14
CA VAL A 75 5.48 -18.91 -4.71
C VAL A 75 4.46 -18.38 -5.71
N TYR A 76 3.96 -17.18 -5.47
CA TYR A 76 3.07 -16.46 -6.35
C TYR A 76 3.86 -15.44 -7.16
N THR A 77 3.99 -15.67 -8.46
CA THR A 77 4.63 -14.73 -9.38
C THR A 77 3.55 -14.15 -10.30
N HIS A 78 3.17 -12.91 -10.05
CA HIS A 78 2.11 -12.23 -10.79
C HIS A 78 2.53 -10.84 -11.24
N SER A 79 2.02 -10.45 -12.41
CA SER A 79 2.12 -9.09 -12.94
C SER A 79 0.90 -8.28 -12.50
N TYR A 80 1.14 -7.22 -11.74
CA TYR A 80 0.09 -6.32 -11.26
C TYR A 80 0.14 -5.00 -12.05
N PRO A 81 -0.94 -4.60 -12.73
CA PRO A 81 -0.96 -3.33 -13.45
C PRO A 81 -0.91 -2.16 -12.47
N LEU A 82 0.05 -1.25 -12.66
CA LEU A 82 0.16 -0.02 -11.89
C LEU A 82 -0.80 1.01 -12.47
N GLN A 83 -1.81 1.37 -11.68
CA GLN A 83 -2.81 2.36 -12.05
C GLN A 83 -2.71 3.56 -11.10
N VAL A 84 -2.67 4.76 -11.66
CA VAL A 84 -2.75 6.00 -10.89
C VAL A 84 -3.97 6.79 -11.30
N LEU A 85 -4.66 7.28 -10.29
CA LEU A 85 -5.76 8.22 -10.45
C LEU A 85 -5.19 9.62 -10.64
N GLN A 86 -5.14 10.09 -11.88
CA GLN A 86 -4.94 11.51 -12.18
C GLN A 86 -6.31 12.22 -12.19
N PRO A 87 -6.35 13.55 -11.96
CA PRO A 87 -7.60 14.32 -11.99
C PRO A 87 -8.39 14.18 -13.29
N SER A 88 -7.72 13.86 -14.40
CA SER A 88 -8.30 13.70 -15.74
C SER A 88 -8.75 12.27 -16.05
N ALA A 89 -8.00 11.24 -15.62
CA ALA A 89 -8.31 9.84 -15.90
C ALA A 89 -7.50 8.87 -15.04
N VAL A 90 -7.94 7.60 -14.98
CA VAL A 90 -7.11 6.48 -14.52
C VAL A 90 -6.11 6.16 -15.62
N LYS A 91 -4.82 6.45 -15.39
CA LYS A 91 -3.74 6.15 -16.34
C LYS A 91 -3.00 4.89 -15.90
N LYS A 92 -2.93 3.89 -16.78
CA LYS A 92 -2.05 2.72 -16.61
C LYS A 92 -0.61 3.20 -16.80
N MET A 93 0.18 3.16 -15.73
CA MET A 93 1.54 3.71 -15.68
C MET A 93 2.61 2.62 -15.81
N GLY A 94 2.22 1.35 -15.86
CA GLY A 94 3.12 0.22 -16.06
C GLY A 94 2.56 -1.09 -15.51
N GLU A 95 3.42 -2.09 -15.43
CA GLU A 95 3.14 -3.37 -14.77
C GLU A 95 4.27 -3.67 -13.79
N LEU A 96 3.89 -4.13 -12.59
CA LEU A 96 4.81 -4.51 -11.53
C LEU A 96 4.81 -6.03 -11.41
N HIS A 97 5.94 -6.64 -11.74
CA HIS A 97 6.16 -8.08 -11.53
C HIS A 97 6.60 -8.32 -10.09
N LEU A 98 5.82 -9.10 -9.35
CA LEU A 98 6.11 -9.44 -7.96
C LEU A 98 6.13 -10.95 -7.79
N ALA A 99 7.15 -11.45 -7.07
CA ALA A 99 7.21 -12.81 -6.58
C ALA A 99 7.04 -12.79 -5.06
N ILE A 100 6.03 -13.46 -4.53
CA ILE A 100 5.73 -13.50 -3.09
C ILE A 100 5.65 -14.95 -2.65
N ARG A 101 6.35 -15.27 -1.56
CA ARG A 101 6.29 -16.56 -0.90
C ARG A 101 5.82 -16.36 0.53
N PHE A 102 4.72 -17.00 0.89
CA PHE A 102 4.28 -17.07 2.27
C PHE A 102 4.75 -18.39 2.89
N SER A 103 5.35 -18.33 4.07
CA SER A 103 5.79 -19.50 4.82
C SER A 103 5.31 -19.37 6.26
N SER A 104 4.70 -20.43 6.79
CA SER A 104 4.24 -20.54 8.16
C SER A 104 4.83 -21.82 8.76
N THR A 105 5.35 -21.73 9.97
CA THR A 105 5.95 -22.86 10.69
C THR A 105 4.89 -23.80 11.27
N SER A 106 3.65 -23.34 11.46
CA SER A 106 2.56 -24.16 12.02
C SER A 106 1.19 -23.74 11.49
N MET A 107 0.51 -24.67 10.83
CA MET A 107 -0.85 -24.48 10.32
C MET A 107 -1.87 -24.29 11.46
N LEU A 108 -1.70 -25.00 12.59
CA LEU A 108 -2.57 -24.85 13.76
C LEU A 108 -2.47 -23.45 14.36
N ASN A 109 -1.26 -22.90 14.45
CA ASN A 109 -1.05 -21.55 14.98
C ASN A 109 -1.65 -20.49 14.04
N MET A 110 -1.55 -20.72 12.73
CA MET A 110 -2.20 -19.89 11.71
C MET A 110 -3.73 -19.93 11.81
N MET A 111 -4.32 -21.12 11.98
CA MET A 111 -5.77 -21.29 12.15
C MET A 111 -6.27 -20.65 13.45
N LEU A 112 -5.50 -20.76 14.54
CA LEU A 112 -5.76 -20.07 15.80
C LEU A 112 -5.73 -18.54 15.63
N GLN A 113 -4.78 -18.00 14.86
CA GLN A 113 -4.76 -16.56 14.56
C GLN A 113 -6.00 -16.11 13.76
N TYR A 114 -6.46 -16.90 12.77
CA TYR A 114 -7.70 -16.59 12.04
C TYR A 114 -8.95 -16.63 12.92
N SER A 115 -8.96 -17.48 13.95
CA SER A 115 -10.06 -17.57 14.91
C SER A 115 -10.13 -16.39 15.89
N ARG A 116 -9.05 -15.58 16.00
CA ARG A 116 -9.04 -14.41 16.87
C ARG A 116 -9.81 -13.25 16.22
N PRO A 117 -10.73 -12.59 16.95
CA PRO A 117 -11.46 -11.45 16.41
C PRO A 117 -10.51 -10.29 16.10
N PHE A 118 -10.65 -9.72 14.90
CA PHE A 118 -9.81 -8.65 14.35
C PHE A 118 -9.78 -7.37 15.19
N LEU A 119 -10.82 -7.16 15.98
CA LEU A 119 -10.99 -5.96 16.79
C LEU A 119 -11.06 -6.34 18.27
N PRO A 120 -10.43 -5.55 19.15
CA PRO A 120 -10.63 -5.68 20.59
C PRO A 120 -12.14 -5.65 20.90
N LYS A 121 -12.59 -6.50 21.82
CA LYS A 121 -14.02 -6.67 22.20
C LYS A 121 -14.76 -5.35 22.50
N ARG A 122 -14.06 -4.25 22.82
CA ARG A 122 -14.62 -2.91 23.03
C ARG A 122 -15.17 -2.26 21.75
N HIS A 123 -14.56 -2.48 20.59
CA HIS A 123 -15.00 -1.88 19.31
C HIS A 123 -16.29 -2.49 18.77
N TYR A 124 -16.65 -3.69 19.24
CA TYR A 124 -17.96 -4.30 18.94
C TYR A 124 -19.11 -3.67 19.72
N LYS A 125 -18.83 -3.10 20.90
CA LYS A 125 -19.85 -2.43 21.74
C LYS A 125 -19.99 -0.95 21.43
N LYS A 126 -18.93 -0.30 20.94
CA LYS A 126 -18.91 1.10 20.51
C LYS A 126 -18.10 1.20 19.21
N PRO A 127 -18.73 1.13 18.03
CA PRO A 127 -18.01 1.31 16.77
C PRO A 127 -17.44 2.73 16.70
N LEU A 128 -16.22 2.87 16.22
CA LEU A 128 -15.64 4.18 15.91
C LEU A 128 -16.37 4.76 14.70
N THR A 129 -16.80 6.03 14.79
CA THR A 129 -17.37 6.72 13.64
C THR A 129 -16.30 6.87 12.56
N ALA A 130 -16.68 6.82 11.28
CA ALA A 130 -15.75 6.98 10.15
C ALA A 130 -14.85 8.22 10.30
N MET A 131 -15.40 9.34 10.77
CA MET A 131 -14.65 10.57 11.04
C MET A 131 -13.57 10.41 12.12
N GLN A 132 -13.87 9.69 13.21
CA GLN A 132 -12.89 9.43 14.28
C GLN A 132 -11.77 8.52 13.78
N GLN A 133 -12.12 7.52 12.96
CA GLN A 133 -11.13 6.63 12.36
C GLN A 133 -10.19 7.39 11.43
N ASP A 134 -10.71 8.31 10.62
CA ASP A 134 -9.90 9.13 9.72
C ASP A 134 -9.01 10.14 10.48
N MET A 135 -9.51 10.73 11.56
CA MET A 135 -8.70 11.58 12.44
C MET A 135 -7.55 10.80 13.09
N LEU A 136 -7.81 9.60 13.60
CA LEU A 136 -6.79 8.72 14.19
C LEU A 136 -5.77 8.28 13.14
N ARG A 137 -6.20 7.96 11.91
CA ARG A 137 -5.29 7.64 10.79
C ARG A 137 -4.38 8.81 10.46
N TYR A 138 -4.94 10.03 10.39
CA TYR A 138 -4.16 11.24 10.13
C TYR A 138 -3.11 11.47 11.22
N GLN A 139 -3.49 11.35 12.50
CA GLN A 139 -2.56 11.45 13.62
C GLN A 139 -1.48 10.36 13.57
N ALA A 140 -1.85 9.11 13.30
CA ALA A 140 -0.90 8.01 13.17
C ALA A 140 0.12 8.26 12.06
N VAL A 141 -0.31 8.78 10.91
CA VAL A 141 0.61 9.16 9.81
C VAL A 141 1.54 10.29 10.22
N ASN A 142 1.04 11.31 10.93
CA ASN A 142 1.89 12.38 11.44
C ASN A 142 2.96 11.85 12.41
N ILE A 143 2.60 10.92 13.30
CA ILE A 143 3.56 10.30 14.22
C ILE A 143 4.60 9.47 13.47
N VAL A 144 4.18 8.68 12.46
CA VAL A 144 5.09 7.88 11.64
C VAL A 144 5.99 8.74 10.76
N ALA A 145 5.50 9.88 10.27
CA ALA A 145 6.29 10.83 9.50
C ALA A 145 7.25 11.66 10.39
N ALA A 146 6.88 11.92 11.65
CA ALA A 146 7.72 12.60 12.61
C ALA A 146 8.83 11.68 13.16
N ARG A 147 8.55 10.38 13.32
CA ARG A 147 9.59 9.38 13.57
C ARG A 147 10.44 9.24 12.30
N ARG A 148 11.74 9.47 12.40
CA ARG A 148 12.69 9.12 11.32
C ARG A 148 12.59 7.62 11.13
N SER A 149 11.81 7.19 10.14
CA SER A 149 11.66 5.80 9.77
C SER A 149 12.98 5.35 9.17
N GLU A 150 13.47 4.19 9.57
CA GLU A 150 14.49 3.46 8.83
C GLU A 150 13.75 2.58 7.83
N PRO A 151 13.88 2.78 6.52
CA PRO A 151 14.68 3.78 5.78
C PRO A 151 14.00 5.17 5.65
N PRO A 152 14.77 6.27 5.38
CA PRO A 152 14.27 7.64 5.38
C PRO A 152 13.25 7.87 4.25
N LEU A 153 11.96 7.75 4.58
CA LEU A 153 10.85 7.98 3.66
C LEU A 153 10.32 9.40 3.79
N LYS A 154 10.01 10.03 2.65
CA LYS A 154 9.34 11.33 2.65
C LYS A 154 7.89 11.21 3.11
N ARG A 155 7.35 12.27 3.70
CA ARG A 155 5.99 12.31 4.27
C ARG A 155 4.92 11.92 3.25
N GLU A 156 5.05 12.34 2.01
CA GLU A 156 4.11 12.04 0.92
C GLU A 156 4.05 10.55 0.55
N VAL A 157 5.17 9.84 0.70
CA VAL A 157 5.25 8.39 0.49
C VAL A 157 4.52 7.66 1.61
N ILE A 158 4.78 8.08 2.86
CA ILE A 158 4.14 7.52 4.05
C ILE A 158 2.62 7.71 3.98
N GLU A 159 2.16 8.89 3.59
CA GLU A 159 0.74 9.21 3.42
C GLU A 159 0.09 8.34 2.33
N TYR A 160 0.74 8.21 1.16
CA TYR A 160 0.22 7.39 0.06
C TYR A 160 0.14 5.89 0.39
N MET A 161 1.11 5.39 1.15
CA MET A 161 1.19 4.00 1.61
C MET A 161 0.30 3.71 2.83
N SER A 162 -0.23 4.74 3.51
CA SER A 162 -1.05 4.59 4.72
C SER A 162 -2.54 4.82 4.50
N ASP A 163 -2.99 4.92 3.25
CA ASP A 163 -4.42 4.93 2.85
C ASP A 163 -5.27 6.04 3.49
N THR A 164 -4.67 7.16 3.90
CA THR A 164 -5.41 8.31 4.48
C THR A 164 -6.51 8.84 3.57
N ASN A 165 -6.35 8.69 2.25
CA ASN A 165 -7.31 9.14 1.22
C ASN A 165 -8.08 8.02 0.53
N ALA A 166 -8.16 6.81 1.11
CA ALA A 166 -8.88 5.69 0.49
C ALA A 166 -10.38 6.00 0.23
N HIS A 167 -11.02 6.77 1.10
CA HIS A 167 -12.42 7.20 0.92
C HIS A 167 -12.60 8.08 -0.33
N LEU A 168 -11.65 9.00 -0.58
CA LEU A 168 -11.65 9.83 -1.78
C LEU A 168 -11.38 9.03 -3.05
N TRP A 169 -10.53 7.99 -2.97
CA TRP A 169 -10.29 7.08 -4.09
C TRP A 169 -11.55 6.29 -4.46
N SER A 170 -12.27 5.74 -3.48
CA SER A 170 -13.53 5.02 -3.70
C SER A 170 -14.60 5.93 -4.31
N MET A 171 -14.76 7.13 -3.77
CA MET A 171 -15.75 8.09 -4.24
C MET A 171 -15.45 8.61 -5.65
N ARG A 172 -14.17 8.86 -5.98
CA ARG A 172 -13.77 9.29 -7.32
C ARG A 172 -13.83 8.17 -8.35
N SER A 173 -13.44 6.95 -7.97
CA SER A 173 -13.56 5.77 -8.84
C SER A 173 -15.02 5.44 -9.12
N SER A 174 -15.89 5.56 -8.11
CA SER A 174 -17.35 5.42 -8.26
C SER A 174 -17.91 6.48 -9.20
N LYS A 175 -17.55 7.77 -9.02
CA LYS A 175 -17.94 8.84 -9.95
C LYS A 175 -17.43 8.61 -11.38
N ALA A 176 -16.18 8.19 -11.55
CA ALA A 176 -15.61 7.92 -12.87
C ALA A 176 -16.29 6.71 -13.56
N ASN A 177 -16.63 5.66 -12.81
CA ASN A 177 -17.38 4.52 -13.32
C ASN A 177 -18.83 4.88 -13.63
N PHE A 178 -19.47 5.71 -12.79
CA PHE A 178 -20.81 6.23 -13.05
C PHE A 178 -20.84 7.06 -14.33
N LEU A 179 -19.89 7.98 -14.51
CA LEU A 179 -19.77 8.79 -15.72
C LEU A 179 -19.55 7.93 -16.98
N ARG A 180 -18.78 6.85 -16.88
CA ARG A 180 -18.62 5.87 -17.97
C ARG A 180 -19.94 5.17 -18.30
N LEU A 181 -20.69 4.73 -17.29
CA LEU A 181 -21.99 4.09 -17.50
C LEU A 181 -22.99 5.06 -18.14
N THR A 182 -23.03 6.31 -17.70
CA THR A 182 -23.93 7.33 -18.27
C THR A 182 -23.53 7.78 -19.67
N SER A 183 -22.26 7.64 -20.08
CA SER A 183 -21.82 7.96 -21.45
C SER A 183 -22.05 6.86 -22.48
N VAL A 184 -22.51 5.68 -22.04
CA VAL A 184 -22.81 4.51 -22.90
C VAL A 184 -24.32 4.44 -23.22
N PHE A 185 -25.15 5.27 -22.58
CA PHE A 185 -26.56 5.51 -22.90
C PHE A 185 -26.73 6.85 -23.61
#